data_AF-A0A0P9CMU1-F1
#
_entry.id   AF-A0A0P9CMU1-F1
#
_cell.length_a   1.000
_cell.length_b   1.000
_cell.length_c   1.000
_cell.angle_alpha   90.00
_cell.angle_beta   90.00
_cell.angle_gamma   90.00
#
_symmetry.space_group_name_H-M   'P 1'
#
loop_
_entity.id
_entity.type
_entity.pdbx_description
1 polymer ?
#
loop_
_entity_poly.entity_id
_entity_poly.type
_entity_poly.pdbx_seq_one_letter_code
_entity_poly.pdbx_strand_id
1 'polypeptide(L)'
;MVFLRGGCDGLSLVAPYDNPIYVAKRGDPAKGGIAVSGALPINPKNASFDSNVGLHPNAAPLKELYDAGHLAIVHACGLDNDTRSHFDAMDYIERGTPDNKNMSSGWLARHLQCVEPDGTLPTLAAAPAAPVSLLGEPDAVATTDAGSYSLSGSWFYTNNNDARYHNAML
;
A
#
# COMPACT_ATOMS: atom_id res chain seq x y z
N MET A 1 5.22 0.24 2.78
CA MET A 1 3.90 -0.44 2.89
C MET A 1 3.07 0.27 3.94
N VAL A 2 1.79 0.52 3.68
CA VAL A 2 0.84 0.96 4.71
C VAL A 2 -0.16 -0.16 4.92
N PHE A 3 -0.20 -0.72 6.13
CA PHE A 3 -1.16 -1.78 6.48
C PHE A 3 -2.35 -1.17 7.21
N LEU A 4 -3.53 -1.21 6.58
CA LEU A 4 -4.78 -0.70 7.16
C LEU A 4 -5.35 -1.68 8.20
N ARG A 5 -4.77 -1.64 9.40
CA ARG A 5 -5.25 -2.41 10.55
C ARG A 5 -6.62 -1.88 10.98
N GLY A 6 -7.61 -2.76 11.08
CA GLY A 6 -9.00 -2.39 11.39
C GLY A 6 -10.03 -2.84 10.34
N GLY A 7 -9.56 -3.36 9.20
CA GLY A 7 -10.43 -3.89 8.14
C GLY A 7 -10.91 -2.77 7.23
N CYS A 8 -10.19 -2.54 6.14
CA CYS A 8 -10.67 -1.66 5.08
C CYS A 8 -11.77 -2.38 4.28
N ASP A 9 -12.97 -1.80 4.23
CA ASP A 9 -14.02 -2.27 3.35
C ASP A 9 -13.76 -1.80 1.91
N GLY A 10 -13.09 -2.65 1.13
CA GLY A 10 -12.69 -2.33 -0.25
C GLY A 10 -13.85 -1.98 -1.18
N LEU A 11 -15.04 -2.53 -0.94
CA LEU A 11 -16.26 -2.23 -1.71
C LEU A 11 -16.93 -0.91 -1.30
N SER A 12 -16.53 -0.32 -0.17
CA SER A 12 -16.86 1.07 0.17
C SER A 12 -15.77 2.03 -0.28
N LEU A 13 -14.49 1.62 -0.25
CA LEU A 13 -13.40 2.47 -0.72
C LEU A 13 -13.41 2.65 -2.25
N VAL A 14 -13.62 1.56 -2.99
CA VAL A 14 -13.71 1.52 -4.45
C VAL A 14 -14.99 0.79 -4.82
N ALA A 15 -16.06 1.56 -4.98
CA ALA A 15 -17.41 1.05 -5.11
C ALA A 15 -17.83 0.95 -6.58
N PRO A 16 -18.46 -0.16 -7.01
CA PRO A 16 -19.23 -0.21 -8.25
C PRO A 16 -20.59 0.49 -8.00
N TYR A 17 -20.56 1.81 -7.89
CA TYR A 17 -21.59 2.62 -7.23
C TYR A 17 -22.95 2.63 -7.94
N ASP A 18 -22.99 2.32 -9.23
CA ASP A 18 -24.22 2.23 -10.03
C ASP A 18 -24.69 0.79 -10.27
N ASN A 19 -23.95 -0.20 -9.76
CA ASN A 19 -24.31 -1.59 -9.93
C ASN A 19 -25.56 -1.93 -9.09
N PRO A 20 -26.65 -2.41 -9.71
CA PRO A 20 -27.91 -2.65 -9.01
C PRO A 20 -27.80 -3.77 -7.97
N ILE A 21 -26.93 -4.76 -8.18
CA ILE A 21 -26.67 -5.84 -7.22
C ILE A 21 -25.94 -5.26 -6.00
N TYR A 22 -24.94 -4.40 -6.22
CA TYR A 22 -24.22 -3.74 -5.14
C TYR A 22 -25.18 -2.90 -4.27
N VAL A 23 -25.97 -2.03 -4.89
CA VAL A 23 -26.95 -1.17 -4.18
C VAL A 23 -27.98 -2.01 -3.44
N ALA A 24 -28.51 -3.07 -4.07
CA ALA A 24 -29.48 -3.96 -3.42
C ALA A 24 -28.89 -4.72 -2.21
N LYS A 25 -27.61 -5.11 -2.26
CA LYS A 25 -26.94 -5.84 -1.18
C LYS A 25 -26.45 -4.94 -0.05
N ARG A 26 -26.04 -3.72 -0.36
CA ARG A 26 -25.48 -2.74 0.59
C ARG A 26 -26.55 -1.83 1.19
N GLY A 27 -27.71 -1.75 0.55
CA GLY A 27 -28.84 -0.93 0.97
C GLY A 27 -28.69 0.52 0.50
N ASP A 28 -29.84 1.15 0.25
CA ASP A 28 -29.95 2.56 -0.10
C ASP A 28 -29.46 3.46 1.05
N PRO A 29 -28.49 4.36 0.82
CA PRO A 29 -27.97 5.25 1.86
C PRO A 29 -29.03 6.17 2.45
N ALA A 30 -30.04 6.57 1.66
CA ALA A 30 -31.16 7.37 2.14
C ALA A 30 -32.05 6.61 3.16
N LYS A 31 -31.89 5.29 3.25
CA LYS A 31 -32.61 4.39 4.15
C LYS A 31 -31.71 3.77 5.22
N GLY A 32 -30.51 4.33 5.42
CA GLY A 32 -29.52 3.83 6.38
C GLY A 32 -28.67 2.67 5.87
N GLY A 33 -28.70 2.39 4.56
CA GLY A 33 -27.76 1.47 3.93
C GLY A 33 -26.35 2.04 3.81
N ILE A 34 -25.41 1.20 3.41
CA ILE A 34 -23.98 1.51 3.30
C ILE A 34 -23.47 1.51 1.86
N ALA A 35 -24.36 1.55 0.85
CA ALA A 35 -23.92 1.78 -0.52
C ALA A 35 -23.25 3.16 -0.63
N VAL A 36 -22.24 3.30 -1.49
CA VAL A 36 -21.59 4.60 -1.67
C VAL A 36 -22.47 5.51 -2.53
N SER A 37 -22.82 6.68 -1.99
CA SER A 37 -23.44 7.79 -2.74
C SER A 37 -22.39 8.83 -3.09
N GLY A 38 -22.49 9.42 -4.29
CA GLY A 38 -21.57 10.47 -4.75
C GLY A 38 -20.15 10.00 -5.01
N ALA A 39 -19.96 8.72 -5.36
CA ALA A 39 -18.64 8.17 -5.66
C ALA A 39 -17.92 9.00 -6.72
N LEU A 40 -16.61 9.19 -6.53
CA LEU A 40 -15.74 9.90 -7.46
C LEU A 40 -15.34 8.94 -8.59
N PRO A 41 -15.84 9.10 -9.83
CA PRO A 41 -15.64 8.10 -10.87
C PRO A 41 -14.16 7.94 -11.23
N ILE A 42 -13.70 6.70 -11.29
CA ILE A 42 -12.37 6.34 -11.80
C ILE A 42 -12.54 5.54 -13.08
N ASN A 43 -11.61 5.69 -14.03
CA ASN A 43 -11.67 4.96 -15.29
C ASN A 43 -10.74 3.73 -15.24
N PRO A 44 -11.26 2.52 -14.95
CA PRO A 44 -10.42 1.34 -14.87
C PRO A 44 -9.78 1.07 -16.25
N LYS A 45 -8.45 0.89 -16.26
CA LYS A 45 -7.72 0.44 -17.47
C LYS A 45 -7.92 -1.08 -17.72
N ASN A 46 -9.11 -1.60 -17.46
CA ASN A 46 -9.46 -3.00 -17.65
C ASN A 46 -10.86 -3.08 -18.27
N ALA A 47 -10.90 -3.48 -19.55
CA ALA A 47 -12.14 -3.60 -20.32
C ALA A 47 -13.09 -4.69 -19.79
N SER A 48 -12.62 -5.59 -18.92
CA SER A 48 -13.47 -6.59 -18.26
C SER A 48 -14.27 -6.03 -17.08
N PHE A 49 -14.02 -4.79 -16.65
CA PHE A 49 -14.79 -4.15 -15.59
C PHE A 49 -16.01 -3.44 -16.22
N ASP A 50 -17.10 -4.18 -16.40
CA ASP A 50 -18.37 -3.72 -17.02
C ASP A 50 -19.24 -2.85 -16.07
N SER A 51 -18.66 -2.31 -15.00
CA SER A 51 -19.38 -1.47 -14.04
C SER A 51 -18.66 -0.16 -13.80
N ASN A 52 -19.41 0.92 -13.60
CA ASN A 52 -18.79 2.19 -13.23
C ASN A 52 -18.28 2.08 -11.80
N VAL A 53 -16.97 2.20 -11.65
CA VAL A 53 -16.30 2.19 -10.36
C VAL A 53 -15.90 3.59 -9.95
N GLY A 54 -15.96 3.86 -8.66
CA GLY A 54 -15.60 5.15 -8.11
C GLY A 54 -15.01 5.04 -6.72
N LEU A 55 -14.15 5.99 -6.39
CA LEU A 55 -13.64 6.14 -5.03
C LEU A 55 -14.72 6.71 -4.11
N HIS A 56 -14.71 6.32 -2.85
CA HIS A 56 -15.54 6.95 -1.81
C HIS A 56 -15.34 8.48 -1.82
N PRO A 57 -16.38 9.31 -1.60
CA PRO A 57 -16.23 10.78 -1.54
C PRO A 57 -15.13 11.25 -0.59
N ASN A 58 -15.05 10.65 0.60
CA ASN A 58 -14.00 10.93 1.60
C ASN A 58 -12.57 10.50 1.18
N ALA A 59 -12.43 9.78 0.07
CA ALA A 59 -11.15 9.41 -0.52
C ALA A 59 -10.71 10.38 -1.63
N ALA A 60 -11.26 11.60 -1.67
CA ALA A 60 -10.87 12.64 -2.63
C ALA A 60 -9.35 12.85 -2.76
N PRO A 61 -8.53 12.86 -1.67
CA PRO A 61 -7.08 12.96 -1.82
C PRO A 61 -6.44 11.80 -2.60
N LEU A 62 -7.03 10.59 -2.54
CA LEU A 62 -6.57 9.46 -3.35
C LEU A 62 -6.94 9.62 -4.82
N LYS A 63 -8.06 10.31 -5.11
CA LYS A 63 -8.48 10.60 -6.49
C LYS A 63 -7.47 11.52 -7.19
N GLU A 64 -6.92 12.50 -6.48
CA GLU A 64 -5.86 13.38 -7.03
C GLU A 64 -4.63 12.57 -7.46
N LEU A 65 -4.19 11.62 -6.63
CA LEU A 65 -3.08 10.72 -6.97
C LEU A 65 -3.42 9.78 -8.13
N TYR A 66 -4.66 9.29 -8.19
CA TYR A 66 -5.12 8.42 -9.28
C TYR A 66 -5.12 9.16 -10.62
N ASP A 67 -5.67 10.38 -10.64
CA ASP A 67 -5.75 11.20 -11.85
C ASP A 67 -4.37 11.65 -12.35
N ALA A 68 -3.44 11.89 -11.41
CA ALA A 68 -2.04 12.16 -11.73
C ALA A 68 -1.26 10.93 -12.22
N GLY A 69 -1.84 9.73 -12.19
CA GLY A 69 -1.17 8.48 -12.56
C GLY A 69 -0.16 7.97 -11.52
N HIS A 70 -0.20 8.51 -10.30
CA HIS A 70 0.67 8.12 -9.19
C HIS A 70 0.06 7.03 -8.29
N LEU A 71 -1.22 6.70 -8.49
CA LEU A 71 -1.91 5.62 -7.78
C LEU A 71 -2.49 4.61 -8.77
N ALA A 72 -2.17 3.34 -8.56
CA ALA A 72 -2.84 2.22 -9.18
C ALA A 72 -3.67 1.46 -8.14
N ILE A 73 -4.86 1.02 -8.54
CA ILE A 73 -5.77 0.24 -7.70
C ILE A 73 -5.86 -1.16 -8.30
N VAL A 74 -5.49 -2.16 -7.51
CA VAL A 74 -5.77 -3.57 -7.82
C VAL A 74 -7.02 -3.95 -7.04
N HIS A 75 -8.10 -4.24 -7.76
CA HIS A 75 -9.40 -4.59 -7.18
C HIS A 75 -9.65 -6.10 -7.28
N ALA A 76 -10.60 -6.59 -6.49
CA ALA A 76 -11.00 -8.00 -6.44
C ALA A 76 -9.83 -8.98 -6.20
N CYS A 77 -8.81 -8.54 -5.46
CA CYS A 77 -7.70 -9.37 -5.01
C CYS A 77 -7.80 -9.61 -3.49
N GLY A 78 -7.37 -10.79 -3.05
CA GLY A 78 -7.41 -11.18 -1.64
C GLY A 78 -6.66 -12.48 -1.41
N LEU A 79 -6.83 -13.04 -0.22
CA LEU A 79 -6.37 -14.39 0.08
C LEU A 79 -7.30 -15.40 -0.60
N ASP A 80 -6.72 -16.46 -1.15
CA ASP A 80 -7.50 -17.60 -1.69
C ASP A 80 -8.12 -18.46 -0.57
N ASN A 81 -7.68 -18.26 0.67
CA ASN A 81 -8.22 -18.94 1.85
C ASN A 81 -9.34 -18.14 2.53
N ASP A 82 -10.40 -18.83 2.94
CA ASP A 82 -11.56 -18.24 3.63
C ASP A 82 -11.30 -18.06 5.15
N THR A 83 -10.06 -17.71 5.54
CA THR A 83 -9.76 -17.54 6.97
C THR A 83 -10.60 -16.41 7.57
N ARG A 84 -11.25 -16.71 8.71
CA ARG A 84 -12.02 -15.72 9.49
C ARG A 84 -11.20 -15.10 10.61
N SER A 85 -9.93 -15.51 10.76
CA SER A 85 -9.01 -14.94 11.75
C SER A 85 -8.30 -13.73 11.15
N HIS A 86 -8.54 -12.56 11.76
CA HIS A 86 -7.83 -11.34 11.39
C HIS A 86 -6.31 -11.48 11.58
N PHE A 87 -5.87 -12.18 12.64
CA PHE A 87 -4.45 -12.42 12.89
C PHE A 87 -3.81 -13.28 11.79
N ASP A 88 -4.52 -14.30 11.33
CA ASP A 88 -4.02 -15.18 10.27
C ASP A 88 -3.95 -14.45 8.94
N ALA A 89 -5.00 -13.70 8.59
CA ALA A 89 -5.02 -12.92 7.37
C ALA A 89 -3.88 -11.87 7.35
N MET A 90 -3.65 -11.20 8.49
CA MET A 90 -2.52 -10.27 8.63
C MET A 90 -1.18 -10.97 8.44
N ASP A 91 -0.98 -12.12 9.09
CA ASP A 91 0.27 -12.88 8.98
C ASP A 91 0.52 -13.36 7.54
N TYR A 92 -0.51 -13.85 6.84
CA TYR A 92 -0.40 -14.26 5.44
C TYR A 92 -0.05 -13.09 4.50
N ILE A 93 -0.67 -11.91 4.70
CA ILE A 93 -0.38 -10.72 3.88
C ILE A 93 1.03 -10.19 4.18
N GLU A 94 1.43 -10.13 5.45
CA GLU A 94 2.77 -9.65 5.83
C GLU A 94 3.87 -10.64 5.38
N ARG A 95 3.62 -11.95 5.41
CA ARG A 95 4.59 -12.95 4.91
C ARG A 95 4.53 -13.15 3.40
N GLY A 96 3.41 -12.86 2.75
CA GLY A 96 3.14 -13.19 1.35
C GLY A 96 3.12 -14.70 1.08
N THR A 97 2.65 -15.49 2.04
CA THR A 97 2.58 -16.96 1.96
C THR A 97 1.23 -17.47 2.45
N PRO A 98 0.19 -17.43 1.60
CA PRO A 98 -1.12 -17.99 1.94
C PRO A 98 -0.99 -19.44 2.44
N ASP A 99 -1.72 -19.77 3.50
CA ASP A 99 -1.76 -21.10 4.14
C ASP A 99 -0.43 -21.63 4.73
N ASN A 100 0.65 -20.85 4.66
CA ASN A 100 1.94 -21.23 5.23
C ASN A 100 2.44 -20.17 6.22
N LYS A 101 2.26 -20.47 7.51
CA LYS A 101 2.76 -19.65 8.63
C LYS A 101 4.21 -19.96 9.02
N ASN A 102 4.79 -21.03 8.47
CA ASN A 102 6.14 -21.46 8.81
C ASN A 102 7.22 -20.67 8.07
N MET A 103 6.83 -19.79 7.14
CA MET A 103 7.77 -18.93 6.44
C MET A 103 8.42 -17.97 7.42
N SER A 104 9.73 -18.09 7.65
CA SER A 104 10.46 -17.30 8.64
C SER A 104 10.83 -15.88 8.16
N SER A 105 10.45 -15.50 6.95
CA SER A 105 10.70 -14.17 6.37
C SER A 105 9.43 -13.48 5.88
N GLY A 106 9.46 -12.15 5.87
CA GLY A 106 8.45 -11.29 5.27
C GLY A 106 8.59 -11.20 3.75
N TRP A 107 7.50 -10.87 3.04
CA TRP A 107 7.58 -10.77 1.58
C TRP A 107 8.42 -9.59 1.11
N LEU A 108 8.42 -8.47 1.84
CA LEU A 108 9.20 -7.28 1.48
C LEU A 108 10.68 -7.52 1.72
N ALA A 109 11.06 -8.22 2.79
CA ALA A 109 12.43 -8.69 3.00
C ALA A 109 12.94 -9.54 1.83
N ARG A 110 12.14 -10.52 1.38
CA ARG A 110 12.51 -11.34 0.21
C ARG A 110 12.57 -10.53 -1.09
N HIS A 111 11.69 -9.55 -1.26
CA HIS A 111 11.73 -8.68 -2.42
C HIS A 111 13.02 -7.84 -2.47
N LEU A 112 13.45 -7.29 -1.33
CA LEU A 112 14.69 -6.52 -1.22
C LEU A 112 15.92 -7.35 -1.61
N GLN A 113 15.95 -8.63 -1.23
CA GLN A 113 16.99 -9.57 -1.65
C GLN A 113 17.04 -9.82 -3.17
N CYS A 114 15.93 -9.61 -3.89
CA CYS A 114 15.87 -9.78 -5.35
C CYS A 114 16.24 -8.53 -6.14
N VAL A 115 16.09 -7.34 -5.55
CA VAL A 115 16.29 -6.05 -6.26
C VAL A 115 17.64 -5.40 -5.98
N GLU A 116 18.44 -5.97 -5.05
CA GLU A 116 19.78 -5.49 -4.69
C GLU A 116 19.85 -3.96 -4.56
N PRO A 117 19.14 -3.37 -3.58
CA PRO A 117 18.99 -1.93 -3.48
C PRO A 117 20.34 -1.23 -3.29
N ASP A 118 20.63 -0.28 -4.19
CA ASP A 118 21.85 0.54 -4.13
C ASP A 118 21.62 1.71 -3.16
N GLY A 119 21.95 1.49 -1.88
CA GLY A 119 21.85 2.54 -0.86
C GLY A 119 22.13 2.05 0.56
N THR A 120 22.63 2.96 1.41
CA THR A 120 23.00 2.67 2.81
C THR A 120 21.80 2.37 3.71
N LEU A 121 20.59 2.80 3.31
CA LEU A 121 19.33 2.53 3.99
C LEU A 121 18.30 2.05 2.96
N PRO A 122 18.31 0.75 2.64
CA PRO A 122 17.43 0.21 1.61
C PRO A 122 15.95 0.21 2.02
N THR A 123 15.67 0.33 3.32
CA THR A 123 14.31 0.21 3.88
C THR A 123 14.17 0.94 5.21
N LEU A 124 13.01 1.57 5.39
CA LEU A 124 12.60 2.23 6.63
C LEU A 124 11.17 1.82 6.99
N ALA A 125 10.97 1.41 8.25
CA ALA A 125 9.67 1.22 8.85
C ALA A 125 9.35 2.38 9.80
N ALA A 126 8.25 3.10 9.53
CA ALA A 126 7.69 4.09 10.45
C ALA A 126 6.87 3.40 11.55
N ALA A 127 7.54 2.66 12.43
CA ALA A 127 6.96 1.90 13.53
C ALA A 127 7.99 1.67 14.65
N PRO A 128 7.56 1.32 15.89
CA PRO A 128 8.47 1.01 17.00
C PRO A 128 9.40 -0.19 16.77
N ALA A 129 9.04 -1.07 15.82
CA ALA A 129 9.82 -2.24 15.44
C ALA A 129 9.55 -2.59 13.97
N ALA A 130 10.45 -3.37 13.36
CA ALA A 130 10.25 -3.84 12.00
C ALA A 130 8.97 -4.71 11.92
N PRO A 131 8.06 -4.44 10.95
CA PRO A 131 6.89 -5.26 10.72
C PRO A 131 7.27 -6.65 10.19
N VAL A 132 6.32 -7.60 10.27
CA VAL A 132 6.52 -8.98 9.78
C VAL A 132 6.88 -9.00 8.29
N SER A 133 6.39 -8.06 7.48
CA SER A 133 6.81 -7.90 6.07
C SER A 133 8.30 -7.67 5.86
N LEU A 134 9.00 -7.13 6.85
CA LEU A 134 10.45 -6.92 6.84
C LEU A 134 11.21 -7.96 7.67
N LEU A 135 10.53 -9.00 8.18
CA LEU A 135 11.20 -10.04 8.97
C LEU A 135 12.26 -10.75 8.12
N GLY A 136 13.48 -10.84 8.65
CA GLY A 136 14.62 -11.45 7.97
C GLY A 136 15.42 -10.50 7.08
N GLU A 137 15.07 -9.21 7.05
CA GLU A 137 15.87 -8.16 6.41
C GLU A 137 16.83 -7.53 7.43
N PRO A 138 18.14 -7.83 7.40
CA PRO A 138 19.09 -7.30 8.38
C PRO A 138 19.26 -5.77 8.28
N ASP A 139 19.03 -5.17 7.11
CA ASP A 139 19.23 -3.74 6.87
C ASP A 139 17.95 -2.92 7.04
N ALA A 140 16.88 -3.51 7.59
CA ALA A 140 15.64 -2.81 7.89
C ALA A 140 15.75 -1.95 9.15
N VAL A 141 15.66 -0.62 8.97
CA VAL A 141 15.60 0.31 10.10
C VAL A 141 14.15 0.58 10.49
N ALA A 142 13.87 0.61 11.79
CA ALA A 142 12.58 1.01 12.32
C ALA A 142 12.72 2.30 13.15
N THR A 143 11.83 3.27 12.91
CA THR A 143 11.73 4.50 13.68
C THR A 143 10.27 4.82 13.97
N THR A 144 9.96 5.31 15.16
CA THR A 144 8.62 5.80 15.49
C THR A 144 8.31 7.14 14.85
N ASP A 145 9.34 7.88 14.44
CA ASP A 145 9.23 9.17 13.79
C ASP A 145 10.29 9.28 12.69
N ALA A 146 9.82 9.31 11.44
CA ALA A 146 10.69 9.47 10.29
C ALA A 146 11.29 10.88 10.20
N GLY A 147 10.63 11.89 10.79
CA GLY A 147 11.09 13.28 10.75
C GLY A 147 12.27 13.58 11.68
N SER A 148 12.41 12.83 12.77
CA SER A 148 13.56 12.94 13.70
C SER A 148 14.69 11.97 13.39
N TYR A 149 14.53 11.11 12.37
CA TYR A 149 15.58 10.18 11.98
C TYR A 149 16.73 10.92 11.29
N SER A 150 17.94 10.82 11.83
CA SER A 150 19.16 11.41 11.25
C SER A 150 20.22 10.35 10.96
N LEU A 151 20.71 10.33 9.71
CA LEU A 151 21.93 9.61 9.35
C LEU A 151 23.15 10.43 9.77
N SER A 152 23.67 10.18 10.95
CA SER A 152 24.94 10.75 11.41
C SER A 152 26.11 10.01 10.76
N GLY A 153 26.45 10.42 9.54
CA GLY A 153 27.66 9.98 8.84
C GLY A 153 28.64 11.13 8.61
N SER A 154 29.92 10.80 8.41
CA SER A 154 30.98 11.73 7.97
C SER A 154 30.80 12.13 6.50
N TRP A 155 29.57 12.41 6.07
CA TRP A 155 29.27 12.85 4.70
C TRP A 155 29.15 14.37 4.71
N PHE A 156 30.24 15.02 4.35
CA PHE A 156 30.24 16.44 4.03
C PHE A 156 29.41 16.66 2.77
N TYR A 157 28.11 16.93 2.94
CA TYR A 157 27.33 17.61 1.91
C TYR A 157 27.77 19.07 1.90
N THR A 158 28.93 19.35 1.28
CA THR A 158 29.26 20.73 0.92
C THR A 158 28.41 21.10 -0.28
N ASN A 159 27.38 21.91 -0.06
CA ASN A 159 26.72 22.67 -1.12
C ASN A 159 27.73 23.67 -1.69
N ASN A 160 28.68 23.20 -2.49
CA ASN A 160 29.53 24.05 -3.28
C ASN A 160 29.14 23.86 -4.73
N ASN A 161 28.67 24.97 -5.34
CA ASN A 161 28.54 25.18 -6.77
C ASN A 161 29.91 25.11 -7.50
N ASP A 162 30.77 24.15 -7.16
CA ASP A 162 32.07 23.96 -7.80
C ASP A 162 31.88 23.04 -9.01
N ALA A 163 32.06 23.61 -10.21
CA ALA A 163 31.77 23.01 -11.51
C ALA A 163 32.63 21.78 -11.88
N ARG A 164 33.32 21.16 -10.92
CA ARG A 164 34.29 20.08 -11.15
C ARG A 164 33.69 18.68 -11.15
N TYR A 165 32.42 18.53 -10.77
CA TYR A 165 31.75 17.22 -10.68
C TYR A 165 30.81 16.89 -11.85
N HIS A 166 30.81 17.69 -12.92
CA HIS A 166 29.96 17.46 -14.09
C HIS A 166 30.34 16.23 -14.95
N ASN A 167 31.36 15.44 -14.59
CA ASN A 167 31.92 14.45 -15.51
C ASN A 167 32.09 13.03 -14.92
N ALA A 168 31.08 12.55 -14.20
CA ALA A 168 31.01 11.14 -13.83
C ALA A 168 29.57 10.60 -13.91
N MET A 169 28.95 10.70 -15.08
CA MET A 169 27.86 9.82 -15.53
C MET A 169 27.89 9.73 -17.06
N LEU A 170 28.70 8.78 -17.54
CA LEU A 170 28.36 7.86 -18.64
C LEU A 170 28.60 6.45 -18.10
#